data_AF-A0AAJ5NHB2-F1
#
_entry.id   AF-A0AAJ5NHB2-F1
#
_cell.length_a   1.000
_cell.length_b   1.000
_cell.length_c   1.000
_cell.angle_alpha   90.00
_cell.angle_beta   90.00
_cell.angle_gamma   90.00
#
_symmetry.space_group_name_H-M   'P 1'
#
loop_
_entity.id
_entity.type
_entity.pdbx_description
1 polymer ?
#
loop_
_entity_poly.entity_id
_entity_poly.type
_entity_poly.pdbx_seq_one_letter_code
_entity_poly.pdbx_strand_id
1 'polypeptide(L)' 'MEIPKEYAQNVESLFFDGGNDIYAQLIPLWDGEDDQFDLENVSEKELSQFSNLKTIDGTIFPFSKEVRDLFESKGIGIEE' A
#
# COMPACT_ATOMS: atom_id res chain seq x y z
N MET A 1 12.58 -17.80 6.58
CA MET A 1 12.91 -17.63 5.16
C MET A 1 12.56 -16.19 4.82
N GLU A 2 13.49 -15.43 4.26
CA GLU A 2 13.24 -14.06 3.84
C GLU A 2 12.81 -14.06 2.37
N ILE A 3 11.91 -13.15 1.99
CA ILE A 3 11.53 -12.95 0.59
C ILE A 3 12.64 -12.13 -0.09
N PRO A 4 13.27 -12.63 -1.18
CA PRO A 4 14.25 -11.86 -1.93
C PRO A 4 13.71 -10.53 -2.47
N LYS A 5 14.49 -9.46 -2.32
CA LYS A 5 14.12 -8.10 -2.78
C LYS A 5 13.87 -8.01 -4.28
N GLU A 6 14.53 -8.86 -5.07
CA GLU A 6 14.35 -8.91 -6.52
C GLU A 6 12.92 -9.24 -6.94
N TYR A 7 12.11 -9.84 -6.06
CA TYR A 7 10.69 -10.10 -6.36
C TYR A 7 9.80 -8.87 -6.24
N ALA A 8 10.26 -7.77 -5.65
CA ALA A 8 9.49 -6.53 -5.59
C ALA A 8 9.14 -5.99 -6.99
N GLN A 9 9.99 -6.28 -7.99
CA GLN A 9 9.71 -5.93 -9.38
C GLN A 9 8.51 -6.69 -9.96
N ASN A 10 8.07 -7.80 -9.36
CA ASN A 10 6.93 -8.57 -9.86
C ASN A 10 5.59 -8.09 -9.29
N VAL A 11 5.60 -7.14 -8.36
CA VAL A 11 4.38 -6.60 -7.76
C VAL A 11 3.75 -5.63 -8.75
N GLU A 12 2.54 -5.97 -9.22
CA GLU A 12 1.75 -5.13 -10.11
C GLU A 12 0.61 -4.39 -9.42
N SER A 13 0.12 -4.93 -8.31
CA SER A 13 -0.94 -4.32 -7.51
C SER A 13 -0.68 -4.49 -6.02
N LEU A 14 -1.16 -3.51 -5.23
CA LEU A 14 -1.21 -3.58 -3.78
C LEU A 14 -2.66 -3.45 -3.32
N PHE A 15 -3.06 -4.30 -2.38
CA PHE A 15 -4.39 -4.35 -1.82
C PHE A 15 -4.33 -4.19 -0.30
N PHE A 16 -5.04 -3.19 0.21
CA PHE A 16 -5.06 -2.84 1.63
C PHE A 16 -6.45 -3.17 2.20
N ASP A 17 -6.53 -4.17 3.08
CA ASP A 17 -7.77 -4.59 3.76
C ASP A 17 -7.42 -5.00 5.20
N GLY A 18 -8.08 -4.40 6.18
CA GLY A 18 -7.79 -4.65 7.60
C GLY A 18 -7.95 -6.12 8.01
N GLY A 19 -8.71 -6.90 7.25
CA GLY A 19 -8.83 -8.35 7.40
C GLY A 19 -7.64 -9.17 6.90
N ASN A 20 -6.65 -8.57 6.22
CA ASN A 20 -5.44 -9.29 5.80
C ASN A 20 -4.60 -9.71 7.02
N ASP A 21 -4.13 -10.97 7.01
CA ASP A 21 -3.35 -11.56 8.11
C ASP A 21 -2.15 -10.71 8.56
N ILE A 22 -1.55 -9.95 7.64
CA ILE A 22 -0.38 -9.11 7.94
C ILE A 22 -0.68 -8.07 9.02
N TYR A 23 -1.88 -7.50 9.04
CA TYR A 23 -2.23 -6.47 10.01
C TYR A 23 -2.39 -7.07 11.41
N ALA A 24 -3.04 -8.24 11.52
CA ALA A 24 -3.14 -8.98 12.77
C ALA A 24 -1.79 -9.53 13.28
N GLN A 25 -0.81 -9.74 12.38
CA GLN A 25 0.56 -10.09 12.76
C GLN A 25 1.35 -8.90 13.30
N LEU A 26 1.07 -7.68 12.82
CA LEU A 26 1.71 -6.45 13.30
C LEU A 26 1.07 -5.92 14.58
N ILE A 27 -0.26 -5.91 14.65
CA ILE A 27 -1.06 -5.51 15.81
C ILE A 27 -2.06 -6.63 16.11
N PRO A 28 -1.71 -7.55 17.02
CA PRO A 28 -2.62 -8.60 17.44
C PRO A 28 -3.92 -8.01 18.00
N LEU A 29 -5.06 -8.50 17.53
CA LEU A 29 -6.41 -8.04 17.88
C LEU A 29 -6.81 -6.67 17.30
N TRP A 30 -6.08 -6.14 16.31
CA TRP A 30 -6.61 -5.02 15.54
C TRP A 30 -7.89 -5.45 14.81
N ASP A 31 -8.95 -4.66 14.98
CA ASP A 31 -10.27 -4.92 14.39
C ASP A 31 -10.49 -4.18 13.06
N GLY A 32 -9.51 -3.36 12.64
CA GLY A 32 -9.58 -2.63 11.38
C GLY A 32 -10.39 -1.33 11.45
N GLU A 33 -10.84 -0.89 12.63
CA GLU A 33 -11.77 0.24 12.77
C GLU A 33 -11.10 1.60 13.04
N ASP A 34 -9.78 1.64 13.24
CA ASP A 34 -9.02 2.88 13.46
C ASP A 34 -8.06 3.24 12.30
N ASP A 35 -7.41 4.40 12.42
CA ASP A 35 -6.52 4.99 11.40
C ASP A 35 -5.06 4.49 11.49
N GLN A 36 -4.80 3.43 12.27
CA GLN A 36 -3.44 3.00 12.60
C GLN A 36 -2.60 2.57 11.38
N PHE A 37 -3.26 2.19 10.28
CA PHE A 37 -2.65 1.80 9.01
C PHE A 37 -3.02 2.73 7.84
N ASP A 38 -3.63 3.88 8.10
CA ASP A 38 -3.88 4.88 7.07
C ASP A 38 -2.56 5.33 6.43
N LEU A 39 -2.55 5.43 5.10
CA LEU A 39 -1.36 5.85 4.36
C LEU A 39 -1.34 7.38 4.26
N GLU A 40 -0.84 8.02 5.30
CA GLU A 40 -0.73 9.49 5.37
C GLU A 40 0.35 10.05 4.43
N ASN A 41 1.45 9.32 4.28
CA ASN A 41 2.62 9.73 3.52
C ASN A 41 3.32 8.55 2.84
N VAL A 42 3.84 8.80 1.65
CA VAL A 42 4.71 7.87 0.93
C VAL A 42 5.76 8.67 0.15
N SER A 43 6.99 8.17 0.11
CA SER A 43 8.08 8.79 -0.63
C SER A 43 8.28 8.16 -2.00
N GLU A 44 8.87 8.91 -2.93
CA GLU A 44 9.27 8.38 -4.23
C GLU A 44 10.24 7.19 -4.11
N LYS A 45 11.11 7.23 -3.09
CA LYS A 45 12.05 6.14 -2.82
C LYS A 45 11.31 4.87 -2.45
N GLU A 46 10.26 4.96 -1.63
CA GLU A 46 9.45 3.80 -1.24
C GLU A 46 8.72 3.20 -2.45
N LEU A 47 8.11 4.04 -3.28
CA LEU A 47 7.42 3.59 -4.49
C LEU A 47 8.37 2.99 -5.53
N SER A 48 9.59 3.54 -5.66
CA SER A 48 10.59 3.03 -6.61
C SER A 48 11.02 1.58 -6.36
N GLN A 49 10.70 1.01 -5.19
CA GLN A 49 10.96 -0.41 -4.90
C GLN A 49 10.06 -1.34 -5.72
N PHE A 50 8.90 -0.86 -6.18
CA PHE A 50 7.91 -1.62 -6.93
C PHE A 50 7.84 -1.09 -8.37
N SER A 51 8.87 -1.37 -9.16
CA SER A 51 9.04 -0.78 -10.50
C SER A 51 7.92 -1.10 -11.50
N ASN A 52 7.14 -2.15 -11.26
CA ASN A 52 6.02 -2.57 -12.12
C ASN A 52 4.65 -2.36 -11.44
N LEU A 53 4.58 -1.60 -10.35
CA LEU A 53 3.33 -1.28 -9.67
C LEU A 53 2.44 -0.44 -10.59
N LYS A 54 1.22 -0.93 -10.84
CA LYS A 54 0.24 -0.32 -11.75
C LYS A 54 -0.98 0.17 -11.00
N THR A 55 -1.44 -0.59 -10.00
CA THR A 55 -2.63 -0.23 -9.24
C THR A 55 -2.42 -0.35 -7.73
N ILE A 56 -3.14 0.49 -7.00
CA ILE A 56 -3.27 0.42 -5.55
C ILE A 56 -4.75 0.51 -5.22
N ASP A 57 -5.26 -0.43 -4.43
CA ASP A 57 -6.61 -0.39 -3.90
C ASP A 57 -6.65 0.48 -2.64
N GLY A 58 -7.44 1.56 -2.71
CA GLY A 58 -7.70 2.49 -1.61
C GLY A 58 -9.18 2.50 -1.20
N THR A 59 -9.95 1.47 -1.55
CA THR A 59 -11.39 1.38 -1.24
C THR A 59 -11.64 1.30 0.26
N ILE A 60 -10.78 0.57 0.98
CA ILE A 60 -10.93 0.36 2.43
C ILE A 60 -10.14 1.39 3.24
N PHE A 61 -8.91 1.73 2.82
CA PHE A 61 -8.07 2.70 3.51
C PHE A 61 -7.96 4.01 2.72
N PRO A 62 -8.40 5.14 3.29
CA PRO A 62 -8.28 6.42 2.62
C PRO A 62 -6.81 6.85 2.52
N PHE A 63 -6.41 7.33 1.34
CA PHE A 63 -5.12 7.98 1.13
C PHE A 63 -5.25 9.49 1.29
N SER A 64 -4.24 10.12 1.90
CA SER A 64 -4.13 11.58 1.92
C SER A 64 -4.07 12.15 0.51
N LYS A 65 -4.41 13.44 0.35
CA LYS A 65 -4.36 14.10 -0.95
C LYS A 65 -2.95 14.03 -1.55
N GLU A 66 -1.94 14.25 -0.72
CA GLU A 66 -0.53 14.26 -1.11
C GLU A 66 -0.09 12.89 -1.65
N VAL A 67 -0.56 11.80 -1.02
CA VAL A 67 -0.30 10.43 -1.47
C VAL A 67 -1.00 10.15 -2.81
N ARG A 68 -2.28 10.56 -2.93
CA ARG A 68 -3.03 10.43 -4.19
C ARG A 68 -2.35 11.17 -5.35
N ASP A 69 -1.96 12.42 -5.14
CA ASP A 69 -1.25 13.25 -6.13
C ASP A 69 0.08 12.57 -6.56
N LEU A 70 0.80 11.97 -5.62
CA LEU A 70 2.04 11.25 -5.91
C LEU A 70 1.78 10.00 -6.77
N PHE A 71 0.79 9.18 -6.43
CA PHE A 71 0.41 8.01 -7.24
C PHE A 71 0.05 8.41 -8.67
N GLU A 72 -0.78 9.44 -8.84
CA GLU A 72 -1.17 9.96 -10.15
C GLU A 72 0.06 10.46 -10.94
N SER A 73 0.97 11.19 -10.29
CA SER A 73 2.21 11.68 -10.94
C SER A 73 3.14 10.56 -11.44
N LYS A 74 3.05 9.37 -10.83
CA LYS A 74 3.80 8.17 -11.21
C LYS A 74 3.02 7.25 -12.15
N GLY A 75 1.79 7.61 -12.51
CA GLY A 75 0.93 6.81 -13.38
C GLY A 75 0.38 5.55 -12.72
N ILE A 76 0.30 5.52 -11.39
CA ILE A 76 -0.28 4.43 -10.61
C ILE A 76 -1.78 4.71 -10.48
N GLY A 77 -2.61 3.76 -10.93
CA GLY A 77 -4.06 3.83 -10.79
C GLY A 77 -4.49 3.59 -9.34
N ILE A 78 -5.50 4.33 -8.89
CA ILE A 78 -6.14 4.12 -7.59
C ILE A 78 -7.49 3.46 -7.87
N GLU A 79 -7.70 2.27 -7.30
CA GLU A 79 -9.01 1.61 -7.30
C GLU A 79 -9.81 2.19 -6.12
N GLU A 80 -11.07 2.59 -6.37
CA GLU A 80 -11.99 3.21 -5.40
C GLU A 80 -13.17 2.30 -5.08
#